data_AF-A0A923TBR7-F1
#
_entry.id   AF-A0A923TBR7-F1
#
_cell.length_a   1.000
_cell.length_b   1.000
_cell.length_c   1.000
_cell.angle_alpha   90.00
_cell.angle_beta   90.00
_cell.angle_gamma   90.00
#
_symmetry.space_group_name_H-M   'P 1'
#
loop_
_entity.id
_entity.type
_entity.pdbx_description
1 polymer ?
#
loop_
_entity_poly.entity_id
_entity_poly.type
_entity_poly.pdbx_seq_one_letter_code
_entity_poly.pdbx_strand_id
1 'polypeptide(L)'
;MNPAFGCLRKFAFSAALVLSALFSSMSAATLHWVPAENPQAVEVRGASEKDGALTVYAEQTSGAVVPPMAGNLITAPPGHLRFVPQFPLTRGVRYRAEFRSEKGAPVVSYFELPRDTAPPSTVVAHIYRTAGVLPENLLKFYVHFSAPMSRGHIYEHVRIRDAAGRVIERSFLELDEELWDPAMTASHS
;
A
#
# COMPACT_ATOMS: atom_id res chain seq x y z
N MET A 1 66.31 -13.81 68.92
CA MET A 1 66.01 -12.38 69.05
C MET A 1 66.07 -11.77 67.66
N ASN A 2 64.95 -11.28 67.15
CA ASN A 2 64.80 -10.75 65.80
C ASN A 2 64.08 -9.39 65.93
N PRO A 3 64.58 -8.30 65.33
CA PRO A 3 63.76 -7.11 65.12
C PRO A 3 63.47 -6.85 63.63
N ALA A 4 62.17 -6.66 63.42
CA ALA A 4 61.47 -5.98 62.35
C ALA A 4 62.23 -4.89 61.55
N PHE A 5 62.02 -4.89 60.24
CA PHE A 5 61.79 -3.66 59.46
C PHE A 5 60.67 -3.89 58.43
N GLY A 6 59.71 -2.96 58.40
CA GLY A 6 58.46 -3.10 57.67
C GLY A 6 58.53 -2.78 56.18
N CYS A 7 57.44 -3.11 55.48
CA CYS A 7 57.07 -2.43 54.25
C CYS A 7 55.54 -2.50 54.07
N LEU A 8 54.88 -1.35 54.27
CA LEU A 8 53.48 -1.11 53.97
C LEU A 8 53.39 -0.68 52.51
N ARG A 9 52.70 -1.43 51.63
CA ARG A 9 52.35 -0.91 50.30
C ARG A 9 51.07 -1.53 49.72
N LYS A 10 49.98 -0.80 49.97
CA LYS A 10 48.91 -0.38 49.05
C LYS A 10 48.24 -1.47 48.19
N PHE A 11 46.99 -1.76 48.57
CA PHE A 11 45.93 -2.26 47.70
C PHE A 11 45.85 -1.45 46.41
N ALA A 12 45.95 -2.12 45.26
CA ALA A 12 45.51 -1.60 43.98
C ALA A 12 44.28 -2.40 43.55
N PHE A 13 43.09 -1.83 43.78
CA PHE A 13 41.87 -2.26 43.10
C PHE A 13 42.05 -1.96 41.62
N SER A 14 42.26 -2.99 40.81
CA SER A 14 42.20 -2.86 39.35
C SER A 14 40.73 -2.84 38.94
N ALA A 15 40.18 -1.63 38.78
CA ALA A 15 38.88 -1.43 38.16
C ALA A 15 39.02 -1.72 36.66
N ALA A 16 38.70 -2.96 36.26
CA ALA A 16 38.52 -3.29 34.86
C ALA A 16 37.24 -2.59 34.37
N LEU A 17 37.41 -1.40 33.80
CA LEU A 17 36.40 -0.71 33.02
C LEU A 17 36.13 -1.57 31.77
N VAL A 18 35.12 -2.44 31.83
CA VAL A 18 34.55 -3.04 30.62
C VAL A 18 33.85 -1.90 29.89
N LEU A 19 34.60 -1.25 29.01
CA LEU A 19 34.06 -0.33 28.02
C LEU A 19 33.22 -1.19 27.09
N SER A 20 31.94 -1.35 27.41
CA SER A 20 30.92 -1.87 26.51
C SER A 20 30.87 -0.91 25.33
N ALA A 21 31.73 -1.14 24.33
CA ALA A 21 31.52 -0.60 23.02
C ALA A 21 30.15 -1.13 22.58
N LEU A 22 29.13 -0.29 22.70
CA LEU A 22 27.92 -0.41 21.91
C LEU A 22 28.40 -0.35 20.46
N PHE A 23 28.76 -1.52 19.92
CA PHE A 23 28.82 -1.72 18.50
C PHE A 23 27.39 -1.50 18.01
N SER A 24 27.06 -0.24 17.72
CA SER A 24 26.04 0.07 16.74
C SER A 24 26.52 -0.62 15.49
N SER A 25 26.02 -1.84 15.26
CA SER A 25 26.06 -2.46 13.95
C SER A 25 25.47 -1.42 13.00
N MET A 26 26.31 -0.77 12.20
CA MET A 26 25.85 -0.15 10.95
C MET A 26 25.40 -1.32 10.08
N SER A 27 24.19 -1.82 10.34
CA SER A 27 23.53 -2.74 9.43
C SER A 27 23.43 -2.02 8.10
N ALA A 28 23.86 -2.68 7.02
CA ALA A 28 23.68 -2.14 5.68
C ALA A 28 22.20 -1.83 5.46
N ALA A 29 21.92 -0.70 4.81
CA ALA A 29 20.57 -0.27 4.51
C ALA A 29 19.85 -1.35 3.70
N THR A 30 18.66 -1.75 4.13
CA THR A 30 17.84 -2.77 3.47
C THR A 30 16.46 -2.22 3.14
N LEU A 31 15.98 -2.50 1.93
CA LEU A 31 14.68 -2.05 1.42
C LEU A 31 13.66 -3.19 1.53
N HIS A 32 12.50 -2.90 2.11
CA HIS A 32 11.40 -3.84 2.28
C HIS A 32 10.07 -3.21 1.83
N TRP A 33 9.30 -3.95 1.05
CA TRP A 33 7.93 -3.56 0.70
C TRP A 33 6.95 -4.12 1.71
N VAL A 34 5.90 -3.35 2.02
CA VAL A 34 4.84 -3.73 2.98
C VAL A 34 3.54 -3.97 2.21
N PRO A 35 3.33 -5.18 1.65
CA PRO A 35 2.21 -5.45 0.74
C PRO A 35 0.85 -5.54 1.45
N ALA A 36 0.84 -5.76 2.77
CA ALA A 36 -0.37 -5.92 3.56
C ALA A 36 -1.14 -4.61 3.78
N GLU A 37 -0.55 -3.48 3.40
CA GLU A 37 -1.12 -2.15 3.60
C GLU A 37 -1.67 -1.56 2.30
N ASN A 38 -2.63 -0.64 2.43
CA ASN A 38 -3.18 0.13 1.32
C ASN A 38 -3.26 1.62 1.71
N PRO A 39 -2.41 2.50 1.14
CA PRO A 39 -1.42 2.23 0.10
C PRO A 39 -0.22 1.39 0.58
N GLN A 40 0.38 0.58 -0.31
CA GLN A 40 1.56 -0.22 0.03
C GLN A 40 2.75 0.70 0.29
N ALA A 41 3.41 0.51 1.43
CA ALA A 41 4.54 1.31 1.84
C ALA A 41 5.89 0.64 1.51
N VAL A 42 6.93 1.45 1.49
CA VAL A 42 8.33 1.00 1.40
C VAL A 42 9.07 1.42 2.66
N GLU A 43 9.78 0.48 3.26
CA GLU A 43 10.60 0.70 4.44
C GLU A 43 12.08 0.53 4.11
N VAL A 44 12.92 1.45 4.59
CA VAL A 44 14.36 1.26 4.69
C VAL A 44 14.70 0.98 6.15
N ARG A 45 15.45 -0.08 6.41
CA ARG A 45 16.01 -0.42 7.73
C ARG A 45 17.52 -0.24 7.73
N GLY A 46 18.07 0.27 8.82
CA GLY A 46 19.50 0.58 8.95
C GLY A 46 19.92 1.93 8.37
N ALA A 47 18.97 2.80 8.03
CA ALA A 47 19.25 4.14 7.53
C ALA A 47 18.21 5.16 8.00
N SER A 48 18.66 6.40 8.20
CA SER A 48 17.85 7.57 8.52
C SER A 48 17.82 8.52 7.31
N GLU A 49 16.95 9.53 7.38
CA GLU A 49 16.82 10.58 6.35
C GLU A 49 18.12 11.35 6.14
N LYS A 50 18.94 11.45 7.20
CA LYS A 50 20.26 12.09 7.12
C LYS A 50 21.29 11.28 6.35
N ASP A 51 21.06 9.98 6.15
CA ASP A 51 22.02 9.08 5.53
C ASP A 51 21.86 9.01 4.00
N GLY A 52 20.73 9.51 3.47
CA GLY A 52 20.43 9.44 2.05
C GLY A 52 18.97 9.74 1.69
N ALA A 53 18.67 9.61 0.40
CA ALA A 53 17.33 9.86 -0.15
C ALA A 53 16.65 8.54 -0.56
N LEU A 54 15.38 8.39 -0.20
CA LEU A 54 14.49 7.31 -0.63
C LEU A 54 13.56 7.84 -1.73
N THR A 55 13.59 7.20 -2.90
CA THR A 55 12.76 7.57 -4.05
C THR A 55 12.07 6.35 -4.63
N VAL A 56 10.79 6.47 -5.00
CA VAL A 56 10.01 5.38 -5.60
C VAL A 56 9.54 5.77 -6.99
N TYR A 57 9.68 4.86 -7.95
CA TYR A 57 9.30 5.05 -9.35
C TYR A 57 8.31 3.97 -9.79
N ALA A 58 7.36 4.35 -10.64
CA ALA A 58 6.58 3.40 -11.43
C ALA A 58 7.32 3.13 -12.74
N GLU A 59 7.61 1.86 -13.05
CA GLU A 59 8.22 1.50 -14.33
C GLU A 59 7.13 1.37 -15.40
N GLN A 60 7.28 2.14 -16.48
CA GLN A 60 6.47 2.00 -17.67
C GLN A 60 7.23 1.20 -18.73
N THR A 61 6.53 0.32 -19.43
CA THR A 61 7.06 -0.44 -20.57
C THR A 61 7.44 0.47 -21.76
N SER A 62 6.94 1.70 -21.81
CA SER A 62 7.07 2.64 -22.93
C SER A 62 8.45 3.30 -23.06
N GLY A 63 9.40 3.02 -22.15
CA GLY A 63 10.73 3.66 -22.15
C GLY A 63 10.70 5.16 -21.80
N ALA A 64 9.53 5.71 -21.47
CA ALA A 64 9.39 7.08 -21.01
C ALA A 64 9.96 7.23 -19.59
N VAL A 65 10.68 8.34 -19.35
CA VAL A 65 11.15 8.70 -18.01
C VAL A 65 9.96 9.14 -17.17
N VAL A 66 9.60 8.34 -16.17
CA VAL A 66 8.50 8.62 -15.25
C VAL A 66 9.03 9.41 -14.05
N PRO A 67 8.37 10.50 -13.63
CA PRO A 67 8.76 11.19 -12.41
C PRO A 67 8.62 10.28 -11.18
N PRO A 68 9.37 10.55 -10.10
CA PRO A 68 9.21 9.83 -8.86
C PRO A 68 7.80 10.01 -8.30
N MET A 69 7.31 8.98 -7.62
CA MET A 69 5.99 8.99 -6.99
C MET A 69 5.92 10.03 -5.88
N ALA A 70 4.81 10.76 -5.83
CA ALA A 70 4.47 11.60 -4.69
C ALA A 70 4.07 10.73 -3.49
N GLY A 71 4.48 11.13 -2.29
CA GLY A 71 4.18 10.41 -1.06
C GLY A 71 4.79 11.08 0.15
N ASN A 72 4.51 10.52 1.32
CA ASN A 72 5.01 10.99 2.60
C ASN A 72 6.19 10.13 3.05
N LEU A 73 7.28 10.77 3.44
CA LEU A 73 8.39 10.13 4.13
C LEU A 73 8.19 10.28 5.65
N ILE A 74 8.14 9.16 6.36
CA ILE A 74 7.92 9.06 7.79
C ILE A 74 9.19 8.51 8.45
N THR A 75 9.59 9.11 9.57
CA THR A 75 10.81 8.77 10.30
C THR A 75 10.48 8.39 11.75
N ALA A 76 10.50 7.10 12.07
CA ALA A 76 10.51 6.56 13.44
C ALA A 76 10.49 5.02 13.39
N PRO A 77 11.31 4.28 14.19
CA PRO A 77 12.37 4.72 15.12
C PRO A 77 13.72 5.03 14.42
N PRO A 78 14.83 5.33 15.15
CA PRO A 78 16.15 5.58 14.54
C PRO A 78 16.61 4.47 13.60
N GLY A 79 17.14 4.85 12.44
CA GLY A 79 17.55 3.89 11.41
C GLY A 79 16.38 3.30 10.62
N HIS A 80 15.20 3.92 10.68
CA HIS A 80 14.03 3.55 9.89
C HIS A 80 13.51 4.73 9.06
N LEU A 81 13.35 4.49 7.76
CA LEU A 81 12.63 5.38 6.85
C LEU A 81 11.45 4.64 6.29
N ARG A 82 10.32 5.32 6.18
CA ARG A 82 9.13 4.73 5.59
C ARG A 82 8.50 5.68 4.59
N PHE A 83 8.40 5.27 3.35
CA PHE A 83 7.71 5.99 2.30
C PHE A 83 6.31 5.43 2.10
N VAL A 84 5.31 6.30 2.18
CA VAL A 84 3.90 5.98 1.92
C VAL A 84 3.47 6.76 0.67
N PRO A 85 3.23 6.07 -0.47
CA PRO A 85 2.73 6.72 -1.68
C PRO A 85 1.43 7.48 -1.42
N GLN A 86 1.25 8.63 -2.07
CA GLN A 86 0.01 9.41 -1.98
C GLN A 86 -1.20 8.67 -2.57
N PHE A 87 -0.95 7.79 -3.54
CA PHE A 87 -1.96 6.97 -4.20
C PHE A 87 -1.58 5.49 -4.14
N PRO A 88 -2.56 4.57 -4.01
CA PRO A 88 -2.33 3.12 -4.03
C PRO A 88 -1.58 2.64 -5.27
N LEU A 89 -0.82 1.56 -5.12
CA LEU A 89 -0.13 0.93 -6.24
C LEU A 89 -1.14 0.23 -7.18
N THR A 90 -0.87 0.32 -8.47
CA THR A 90 -1.68 -0.30 -9.52
C THR A 90 -1.21 -1.74 -9.75
N ARG A 91 -2.17 -2.66 -9.89
CA ARG A 91 -1.89 -4.05 -10.23
C ARG A 91 -1.22 -4.18 -11.59
N GLY A 92 -0.23 -5.07 -11.71
CA GLY A 92 0.50 -5.30 -12.94
C GLY A 92 1.48 -4.23 -13.37
N VAL A 93 1.67 -3.20 -12.53
CA VAL A 93 2.73 -2.20 -12.67
C VAL A 93 3.89 -2.62 -11.77
N ARG A 94 5.09 -2.62 -12.33
CA ARG A 94 6.32 -2.86 -11.58
C ARG A 94 6.82 -1.53 -11.00
N TYR A 95 7.13 -1.55 -9.72
CA TYR A 95 7.64 -0.42 -8.97
C TYR A 95 9.09 -0.66 -8.59
N ARG A 96 9.87 0.42 -8.58
CA ARG A 96 11.27 0.43 -8.17
C ARG A 96 11.46 1.43 -7.05
N ALA A 97 11.87 0.94 -5.89
CA ALA A 97 12.34 1.77 -4.79
C ALA A 97 13.86 1.84 -4.83
N GLU A 98 14.40 3.04 -4.73
CA GLU A 98 15.84 3.31 -4.67
C GLU A 98 16.15 4.08 -3.38
N PHE A 99 17.08 3.56 -2.59
CA PHE A 99 17.68 4.29 -1.49
C PHE A 99 19.13 4.63 -1.85
N ARG A 100 19.42 5.93 -1.99
CA ARG A 100 20.75 6.43 -2.29
C ARG A 100 21.38 6.99 -1.03
N SER A 101 22.28 6.21 -0.42
CA SER A 101 23.10 6.69 0.69
C SER A 101 24.22 7.62 0.21
N GLU A 102 24.69 8.53 1.06
CA GLU A 102 25.87 9.36 0.75
C GLU A 102 27.16 8.53 0.59
N LYS A 103 27.21 7.36 1.24
CA LYS A 103 28.38 6.48 1.26
C LYS A 103 28.02 5.10 0.73
N GLY A 104 28.03 4.94 -0.58
CA GLY A 104 27.89 3.62 -1.21
C GLY A 104 27.12 3.61 -2.52
N ALA A 105 26.94 2.41 -3.06
CA ALA A 105 26.06 2.17 -4.19
C ALA A 105 24.58 2.25 -3.75
N PRO A 106 23.67 2.69 -4.64
CA PRO A 106 22.25 2.73 -4.32
C PRO A 106 21.70 1.32 -4.04
N VAL A 107 20.88 1.20 -3.00
CA VAL A 107 20.12 -0.02 -2.72
C VAL A 107 18.83 0.06 -3.50
N VAL A 108 18.52 -0.98 -4.27
CA VAL A 108 17.34 -1.01 -5.16
C VAL A 108 16.49 -2.22 -4.83
N SER A 109 15.18 -2.03 -4.72
CA SER A 109 14.22 -3.12 -4.57
C SER A 109 13.06 -2.94 -5.53
N TYR A 110 12.61 -4.05 -6.11
CA TYR A 110 11.46 -4.08 -7.00
C TYR A 110 10.25 -4.68 -6.31
N PHE A 111 9.07 -4.25 -6.73
CA PHE A 111 7.80 -4.80 -6.28
C PHE A 111 6.76 -4.70 -7.37
N GLU A 112 5.92 -5.71 -7.49
CA GLU A 112 4.82 -5.73 -8.45
C GLU A 112 3.62 -6.33 -7.73
N LEU A 113 2.49 -5.63 -7.77
CA LEU A 113 1.23 -6.23 -7.38
C LEU A 113 0.82 -7.19 -8.48
N PRO A 114 0.47 -8.46 -8.16
CA PRO A 114 -0.06 -9.39 -9.13
C PRO A 114 -1.19 -8.76 -9.94
N ARG A 115 -1.17 -8.94 -11.26
CA ARG A 115 -2.29 -8.59 -12.13
C ARG A 115 -3.53 -9.33 -11.66
N ASP A 116 -4.68 -8.68 -11.74
CA ASP A 116 -5.96 -9.40 -11.69
C ASP A 116 -6.03 -10.23 -12.99
N THR A 117 -5.46 -11.44 -12.94
CA THR A 117 -5.58 -12.44 -14.02
C THR A 117 -6.84 -13.28 -13.84
N ALA A 118 -7.60 -13.06 -12.78
CA ALA A 118 -8.89 -13.69 -12.62
C ALA A 118 -9.84 -13.09 -13.66
N PRO A 119 -10.42 -13.89 -14.58
CA PRO A 119 -11.58 -13.43 -15.32
C PRO A 119 -12.63 -12.96 -14.30
N PRO A 120 -13.44 -11.93 -14.62
CA PRO A 120 -14.49 -11.48 -13.72
C PRO A 120 -15.30 -12.71 -13.30
N SER A 121 -15.32 -13.02 -12.00
CA SER A 121 -16.03 -14.19 -11.48
C SER A 121 -17.54 -14.12 -11.76
N THR A 122 -18.01 -12.90 -12.01
CA THR A 122 -19.41 -12.57 -12.21
C THR A 122 -19.56 -11.54 -13.33
N VAL A 123 -20.50 -11.78 -14.24
CA VAL A 123 -20.87 -10.85 -15.31
C VAL A 123 -22.34 -10.44 -15.17
N VAL A 124 -22.72 -9.30 -15.77
CA VAL A 124 -24.13 -8.97 -15.94
C VAL A 124 -24.71 -9.89 -17.00
N ALA A 125 -25.55 -10.83 -16.57
CA ALA A 125 -26.21 -11.79 -17.44
C ALA A 125 -27.36 -11.12 -18.21
N HIS A 126 -28.20 -10.33 -17.51
CA HIS A 126 -29.36 -9.67 -18.10
C HIS A 126 -29.69 -8.34 -17.41
N ILE A 127 -30.32 -7.43 -18.15
CA ILE A 127 -30.96 -6.23 -17.62
C ILE A 127 -32.43 -6.26 -18.03
N TYR A 128 -33.34 -6.11 -17.07
CA TYR A 128 -34.78 -6.05 -17.30
C TYR A 128 -35.34 -4.69 -16.87
N ARG A 129 -36.24 -4.05 -17.62
CA ARG A 129 -36.91 -4.56 -18.84
C ARG A 129 -36.05 -4.41 -20.10
N THR A 130 -36.17 -5.40 -20.99
CA THR A 130 -35.43 -5.49 -22.26
C THR A 130 -36.02 -4.64 -23.39
N ALA A 131 -37.09 -3.88 -23.13
CA ALA A 131 -37.74 -3.03 -24.12
C ALA A 131 -36.85 -1.82 -24.46
N GLY A 132 -36.65 -1.55 -25.76
CA GLY A 132 -35.83 -0.42 -26.23
C GLY A 132 -36.45 0.96 -26.01
N VAL A 133 -37.72 1.02 -25.60
CA VAL A 133 -38.42 2.24 -25.19
C VAL A 133 -39.04 1.96 -23.83
N LEU A 134 -38.69 2.80 -22.85
CA LEU A 134 -39.18 2.70 -21.47
C LEU A 134 -40.04 3.93 -21.17
N PRO A 135 -41.13 3.77 -20.40
CA PRO A 135 -41.95 4.90 -20.00
C PRO A 135 -41.17 5.81 -19.04
N GLU A 136 -41.45 7.11 -19.06
CA GLU A 136 -40.80 8.10 -18.20
C GLU A 136 -40.94 7.77 -16.71
N ASN A 137 -42.06 7.16 -16.33
CA ASN A 137 -42.34 6.73 -14.96
C ASN A 137 -41.85 5.30 -14.65
N LEU A 138 -40.78 4.83 -15.28
CA LEU A 138 -40.21 3.53 -14.94
C LEU A 138 -39.67 3.55 -13.51
N LEU A 139 -40.42 2.92 -12.60
CA LEU A 139 -40.11 2.94 -11.18
C LEU A 139 -38.97 2.00 -10.78
N LYS A 140 -38.74 0.92 -11.55
CA LYS A 140 -37.76 -0.13 -11.22
C LYS A 140 -37.20 -0.80 -12.46
N PHE A 141 -35.93 -1.19 -12.38
CA PHE A 141 -35.33 -2.15 -13.31
C PHE A 141 -34.41 -3.11 -12.55
N TYR A 142 -34.07 -4.21 -13.20
CA TYR A 142 -33.40 -5.35 -12.57
C TYR A 142 -32.11 -5.65 -13.31
N VAL A 143 -31.02 -5.79 -12.57
CA VAL A 143 -29.73 -6.27 -13.09
C VAL A 143 -29.52 -7.68 -12.54
N HIS A 144 -29.40 -8.65 -13.45
CA HIS A 144 -29.16 -10.04 -13.11
C HIS A 144 -27.69 -10.39 -13.36
N PHE A 145 -27.05 -10.95 -12.36
CA PHE A 145 -25.65 -11.33 -12.36
C PHE A 145 -25.52 -12.85 -12.54
N SER A 146 -24.44 -13.31 -13.19
CA SER A 146 -24.20 -14.74 -13.44
C SER A 146 -23.88 -15.57 -12.20
N ALA A 147 -23.63 -14.91 -11.06
CA ALA A 147 -23.28 -15.51 -9.79
C ALA A 147 -23.64 -14.54 -8.64
N PRO A 148 -23.76 -15.03 -7.38
CA PRO A 148 -24.06 -14.21 -6.22
C PRO A 148 -23.13 -13.00 -6.06
N MET A 149 -23.68 -11.83 -5.74
CA MET A 149 -22.94 -10.59 -5.49
C MET A 149 -22.90 -10.24 -4.00
N SER A 150 -21.86 -9.51 -3.59
CA SER A 150 -21.79 -8.90 -2.26
C SER A 150 -22.82 -7.77 -2.14
N ARG A 151 -23.34 -7.55 -0.93
CA ARG A 151 -24.21 -6.41 -0.60
C ARG A 151 -23.37 -5.16 -0.35
N GLY A 152 -23.95 -4.00 -0.67
CA GLY A 152 -23.40 -2.67 -0.41
C GLY A 152 -22.81 -2.02 -1.65
N HIS A 153 -22.89 -0.69 -1.69
CA HIS A 153 -22.26 0.18 -2.68
C HIS A 153 -22.75 0.03 -4.13
N ILE A 154 -23.90 -0.61 -4.41
CA ILE A 154 -24.37 -0.78 -5.80
C ILE A 154 -24.50 0.54 -6.57
N TYR A 155 -24.92 1.61 -5.88
CA TYR A 155 -25.06 2.95 -6.44
C TYR A 155 -23.73 3.61 -6.82
N GLU A 156 -22.59 3.09 -6.36
CA GLU A 156 -21.26 3.56 -6.79
C GLU A 156 -20.88 2.99 -8.17
N HIS A 157 -21.40 1.80 -8.50
CA HIS A 157 -21.01 1.01 -9.65
C HIS A 157 -21.99 1.09 -10.83
N VAL A 158 -23.22 1.57 -10.62
CA VAL A 158 -24.24 1.70 -11.68
C VAL A 158 -24.47 3.17 -12.02
N ARG A 159 -24.43 3.50 -13.32
CA ARG A 159 -24.66 4.86 -13.86
C ARG A 159 -25.55 4.79 -15.09
N ILE A 160 -26.60 5.62 -15.14
CA ILE A 160 -27.38 5.84 -16.36
C ILE A 160 -26.75 6.98 -17.14
N ARG A 161 -26.59 6.80 -18.46
CA ARG A 161 -26.03 7.81 -19.36
C ARG A 161 -27.02 8.16 -20.47
N ASP A 162 -26.99 9.41 -20.92
CA ASP A 162 -27.74 9.86 -22.09
C ASP A 162 -27.08 9.41 -23.40
N ALA A 163 -27.72 9.72 -24.53
CA ALA A 163 -27.20 9.38 -25.86
C ALA A 163 -25.86 10.07 -26.19
N ALA A 164 -25.50 11.14 -25.49
CA ALA A 164 -24.21 11.82 -25.61
C ALA A 164 -23.15 11.25 -24.65
N GLY A 165 -23.48 10.21 -23.88
CA GLY A 165 -22.61 9.55 -22.91
C GLY A 165 -22.47 10.28 -21.57
N ARG A 166 -23.24 11.37 -21.35
CA ARG A 166 -23.23 12.14 -20.11
C ARG A 166 -24.02 11.40 -19.04
N VAL A 167 -23.52 11.40 -17.81
CA VAL A 167 -24.21 10.75 -16.69
C VAL A 167 -25.48 11.54 -16.36
N ILE A 168 -26.60 10.84 -16.24
CA ILE A 168 -27.86 11.40 -15.76
C ILE A 168 -27.79 11.41 -14.23
N GLU A 169 -27.66 12.61 -13.67
CA GLU A 169 -27.65 12.81 -12.22
C GLU A 169 -28.98 12.40 -11.58
N ARG A 170 -28.93 11.86 -10.36
CA ARG A 170 -30.12 11.45 -9.59
C ARG A 170 -31.05 10.51 -10.37
N SER A 171 -30.45 9.64 -11.18
CA SER A 171 -31.17 8.61 -11.95
C SER A 171 -31.71 7.47 -11.07
N PHE A 172 -31.22 7.36 -9.84
CA PHE A 172 -31.65 6.38 -8.86
C PHE A 172 -32.28 7.05 -7.64
N LEU A 173 -33.27 6.38 -7.06
CA LEU A 173 -33.63 6.60 -5.68
C LEU A 173 -32.66 5.76 -4.83
N GLU A 174 -31.71 6.42 -4.19
CA GLU A 174 -30.76 5.77 -3.28
C GLU A 174 -31.49 5.40 -1.99
N LEU A 175 -31.78 4.10 -1.82
CA LEU A 175 -32.37 3.55 -0.60
C LEU A 175 -31.25 2.98 0.27
N ASP A 176 -31.41 3.08 1.60
CA ASP A 176 -30.44 2.51 2.56
C ASP A 176 -30.36 0.98 2.46
N GLU A 177 -31.42 0.33 1.95
CA GLU A 177 -31.50 -1.12 1.80
C GLU A 177 -31.47 -1.52 0.33
N GLU A 178 -30.43 -2.30 -0.04
CA GLU A 178 -30.35 -2.92 -1.35
C GLU A 178 -31.34 -4.10 -1.45
N LEU A 179 -32.24 -4.01 -2.42
CA LEU A 179 -33.32 -4.97 -2.63
C LEU A 179 -32.83 -6.15 -3.49
N TRP A 180 -32.12 -7.08 -2.87
CA TRP A 180 -31.66 -8.33 -3.51
C TRP A 180 -32.70 -9.44 -3.47
N ASP A 181 -32.68 -10.32 -4.47
CA ASP A 181 -33.34 -11.61 -4.38
C ASP A 181 -32.65 -12.55 -3.35
N PRO A 182 -33.34 -13.59 -2.84
CA PRO A 182 -32.73 -14.51 -1.87
C PRO A 182 -31.47 -15.23 -2.38
N ALA A 183 -31.32 -15.37 -3.70
CA ALA A 183 -30.16 -16.01 -4.33
C ALA A 183 -28.97 -15.04 -4.52
N MET A 184 -29.13 -13.74 -4.23
CA MET A 184 -28.13 -12.70 -4.43
C MET A 184 -27.67 -12.52 -5.89
N THR A 185 -28.52 -12.93 -6.83
CA THR A 185 -28.26 -12.90 -8.28
C THR A 185 -29.01 -11.77 -8.98
N ALA A 186 -30.04 -11.20 -8.37
CA ALA A 186 -30.79 -10.06 -8.92
C ALA A 186 -30.87 -8.91 -7.91
N SER A 187 -30.55 -7.70 -8.35
CA SER A 187 -30.80 -6.47 -7.59
C SER A 187 -31.98 -5.70 -8.17
N HIS A 188 -32.84 -5.16 -7.30
CA HIS A 188 -33.90 -4.23 -7.66
C HIS A 188 -33.40 -2.80 -7.40
N SER A 189 -33.35 -1.98 -8.46
CA SER A 189 -32.92 -0.58 -8.39
C SER A 189 -33.94 0.34 -9.03
#